data_AF-A0A354JTD8-F1
#
_entry.id   AF-A0A354JTD8-F1
#
_cell.length_a   1.000
_cell.length_b   1.000
_cell.length_c   1.000
_cell.angle_alpha   90.00
_cell.angle_beta   90.00
_cell.angle_gamma   90.00
#
_symmetry.space_group_name_H-M   'P 1'
#
loop_
_entity.id
_entity.type
_entity.pdbx_description
1 polymer ?
#
loop_
_entity_poly.entity_id
_entity_poly.type
_entity_poly.pdbx_seq_one_letter_code
_entity_poly.pdbx_strand_id
1 'polypeptide(L)'
;MKKLLLLALLVSVSFFANAKVVLPEEALVFATKFMELVHGKALNGEVLEVFQADNNEPLTYVVNFEPEGWIILSADDRVQSVIAFSAEGNFNISGVRSVPFYFWFDGYANDIKMAKKSKADKIHPSWDLKYFNSSKTVTIDPLIKVTWNQNAGWNSYCPADANGPGGHTYAGCVAVAMAQCMSVYKHPFKGENEHQYNDPTYGNQYVNFAQQEYFWDSMPTSTPNAHVAKLLYHLGVSVNMSYGADGSGAHSSAVPGALKIYFKYSGKAKLESKSNYSDDQQWKDLLINELMAGRPVYYSGDGNDGQAGHAFCLDGVNQNGLFHFNWGWTGSYDGYYSIGSLTPGNNNFSYNQQAVIGFEPRNEAPYDIELSNTTVYEKKPAGTFVAKVTVMDETPNDIHTFDVRGPVGIDETPITVPFIISNDSLVTTQELNRNVMPEWEIIIKATDISGLSIEKSFFISVLSQPPNTSVETDGFAGKVSAYLQHGLLIVEIDNSTPGMVNMEMIDISGKILKRFAFNKGTETFYTSVSLSGLKQGLYLLRVEQNGYKAIKKVMVW
;
A
#
# COMPACT_ATOMS: atom_id res chain seq x y z
N MET A 1 15.27 80.12 -28.48
CA MET A 1 15.95 79.77 -27.20
C MET A 1 15.86 78.27 -26.98
N LYS A 2 16.92 77.68 -26.43
CA LYS A 2 17.36 76.28 -26.54
C LYS A 2 16.45 75.23 -25.84
N LYS A 3 16.45 74.03 -26.43
CA LYS A 3 15.94 72.74 -25.94
C LYS A 3 16.87 72.09 -24.88
N LEU A 4 16.35 71.01 -24.29
CA LEU A 4 16.97 69.86 -23.57
C LEU A 4 17.02 69.95 -22.04
N LEU A 5 16.21 69.13 -21.33
CA LEU A 5 16.39 67.70 -20.97
C LEU A 5 17.33 67.54 -19.77
N LEU A 6 16.79 67.10 -18.63
CA LEU A 6 17.57 66.34 -17.66
C LEU A 6 16.82 65.05 -17.29
N LEU A 7 17.57 63.98 -17.49
CA LEU A 7 17.24 62.57 -17.52
C LEU A 7 17.15 62.02 -16.08
N ALA A 8 16.04 61.38 -15.72
CA ALA A 8 15.96 60.52 -14.55
C ALA A 8 16.56 59.15 -14.92
N LEU A 9 17.74 58.84 -14.39
CA LEU A 9 18.40 57.55 -14.57
C LEU A 9 17.75 56.53 -13.61
N LEU A 10 16.77 55.78 -14.11
CA LEU A 10 16.28 54.55 -13.47
C LEU A 10 17.35 53.47 -13.67
N VAL A 11 18.17 53.23 -12.65
CA VAL A 11 19.05 52.06 -12.61
C VAL A 11 18.18 50.85 -12.29
N SER A 12 17.67 50.19 -13.31
CA SER A 12 17.20 48.81 -13.21
C SER A 12 18.43 47.91 -13.06
N VAL A 13 18.81 47.57 -11.83
CA VAL A 13 19.77 46.48 -11.59
C VAL A 13 19.03 45.18 -11.89
N SER A 14 19.10 44.74 -13.14
CA SER A 14 18.80 43.37 -13.50
C SER A 14 19.88 42.50 -12.88
N PHE A 15 19.58 41.84 -11.76
CA PHE A 15 20.40 40.75 -11.26
C PHE A 15 20.40 39.64 -12.31
N PHE A 16 21.44 39.60 -13.14
CA PHE A 16 21.78 38.38 -13.86
C PHE A 16 22.27 37.39 -12.80
N ALA A 17 21.39 36.48 -12.38
CA ALA A 17 21.74 35.40 -11.47
C ALA A 17 22.64 34.41 -12.23
N ASN A 18 23.95 34.60 -12.11
CA ASN A 18 24.93 33.60 -12.54
C ASN A 18 24.97 32.48 -11.50
N ALA A 19 25.07 31.25 -11.97
CA ALA A 19 25.15 30.09 -11.10
C ALA A 19 26.36 30.18 -10.15
N LYS A 20 26.16 29.88 -8.86
CA LYS A 20 27.09 30.12 -7.75
C LYS A 20 26.99 29.05 -6.66
N VAL A 21 27.95 29.11 -5.73
CA VAL A 21 27.82 28.46 -4.43
C VAL A 21 26.65 29.09 -3.68
N VAL A 22 25.76 28.26 -3.16
CA VAL A 22 24.56 28.65 -2.40
C VAL A 22 24.98 28.95 -0.96
N LEU A 23 24.52 30.06 -0.40
CA LEU A 23 24.82 30.42 0.98
C LEU A 23 23.93 29.62 1.97
N PRO A 24 24.38 29.33 3.20
CA PRO A 24 23.60 28.56 4.18
C PRO A 24 22.20 29.13 4.44
N GLU A 25 22.04 30.45 4.50
CA GLU A 25 20.76 31.12 4.67
C GLU A 25 19.84 30.97 3.45
N GLU A 26 20.40 30.96 2.23
CA GLU A 26 19.66 30.70 0.99
C GLU A 26 19.16 29.24 0.97
N ALA A 27 20.02 28.31 1.39
CA ALA A 27 19.68 26.89 1.53
C ALA A 27 18.58 26.66 2.58
N LEU A 28 18.64 27.32 3.75
CA LEU A 28 17.61 27.19 4.78
C LEU A 28 16.25 27.69 4.31
N VAL A 29 16.21 28.85 3.66
CA VAL A 29 14.97 29.42 3.12
C VAL A 29 14.36 28.51 2.07
N PHE A 30 15.20 27.95 1.19
CA PHE A 30 14.76 26.98 0.20
C PHE A 30 14.24 25.69 0.85
N ALA A 31 15.01 25.11 1.78
CA ALA A 31 14.67 23.90 2.53
C ALA A 31 13.30 24.01 3.20
N THR A 32 13.08 25.13 3.91
CA THR A 32 11.83 25.40 4.63
C THR A 32 10.64 25.43 3.69
N LYS A 33 10.74 26.19 2.59
CA LYS A 33 9.66 26.29 1.61
C LYS A 33 9.43 25.00 0.83
N PHE A 34 10.48 24.23 0.57
CA PHE A 34 10.37 22.92 -0.07
C PHE A 34 9.62 21.94 0.84
N MET A 35 10.00 21.85 2.11
CA MET A 35 9.33 20.97 3.05
C MET A 35 7.90 21.40 3.33
N GLU A 36 7.62 22.71 3.37
CA GLU A 36 6.25 23.24 3.36
C GLU A 36 5.43 22.75 2.18
N LEU A 37 6.03 22.75 0.99
CA LEU A 37 5.37 22.31 -0.23
C LEU A 37 5.04 20.81 -0.21
N VAL A 38 5.97 19.98 0.28
CA VAL A 38 5.80 18.52 0.28
C VAL A 38 4.97 18.01 1.46
N HIS A 39 5.11 18.62 2.64
CA HIS A 39 4.42 18.21 3.86
C HIS A 39 3.08 18.93 4.08
N GLY A 40 2.84 20.04 3.37
CA GLY A 40 1.60 20.83 3.48
C GLY A 40 1.47 21.64 4.77
N LYS A 41 2.53 21.78 5.56
CA LYS A 41 2.57 22.58 6.80
C LYS A 41 3.86 23.39 6.90
N ALA A 42 3.75 24.57 7.50
CA ALA A 42 4.90 25.37 7.93
C ALA A 42 5.73 24.60 8.95
N LEU A 43 7.02 24.42 8.63
CA LEU A 43 8.00 23.74 9.48
C LEU A 43 9.11 24.72 9.82
N ASN A 44 9.57 24.72 11.07
CA ASN A 44 10.74 25.49 11.45
C ASN A 44 11.96 24.57 11.29
N GLY A 45 12.87 24.96 10.40
CA GLY A 45 14.14 24.26 10.19
C GLY A 45 15.31 24.99 10.84
N GLU A 46 16.33 24.24 11.24
CA GLU A 46 17.63 24.78 11.61
C GLU A 46 18.70 24.19 10.68
N VAL A 47 19.58 25.03 10.10
CA VAL A 47 20.74 24.49 9.37
C VAL A 47 21.68 23.93 10.42
N LEU A 48 21.74 22.61 10.46
CA LEU A 48 22.50 21.93 11.50
C LEU A 48 23.95 21.71 11.06
N GLU A 49 24.22 21.56 9.76
CA GLU A 49 25.58 21.36 9.29
C GLU A 49 25.83 21.80 7.84
N VAL A 50 27.05 22.33 7.62
CA VAL A 50 27.63 22.60 6.30
C VAL A 50 28.75 21.60 6.07
N PHE A 51 28.57 20.80 5.03
CA PHE A 51 29.48 19.75 4.65
C PHE A 51 30.42 20.24 3.54
N GLN A 52 31.74 20.13 3.73
CA GLN A 52 32.74 20.80 2.89
C GLN A 52 33.81 19.84 2.36
N ALA A 53 34.25 20.03 1.10
CA ALA A 53 35.39 19.35 0.50
C ALA A 53 36.72 19.70 1.22
N ASP A 54 37.79 18.96 0.94
CA ASP A 54 39.13 19.14 1.55
C ASP A 54 39.72 20.56 1.41
N ASN A 55 39.21 21.35 0.46
CA ASN A 55 39.58 22.76 0.24
C ASN A 55 38.64 23.76 0.93
N ASN A 56 37.82 23.32 1.90
CA ASN A 56 36.77 24.08 2.60
C ASN A 56 35.63 24.60 1.70
N GLU A 57 35.44 24.01 0.52
CA GLU A 57 34.33 24.35 -0.37
C GLU A 57 33.06 23.61 0.05
N PRO A 58 31.93 24.30 0.31
CA PRO A 58 30.71 23.62 0.70
C PRO A 58 30.17 22.76 -0.45
N LEU A 59 29.77 21.53 -0.13
CA LEU A 59 29.18 20.55 -1.04
C LEU A 59 27.69 20.34 -0.76
N THR A 60 27.32 20.22 0.51
CA THR A 60 25.93 19.96 0.91
C THR A 60 25.56 20.66 2.23
N TYR A 61 24.25 20.80 2.44
CA TYR A 61 23.65 21.33 3.65
C TYR A 61 22.65 20.32 4.20
N VAL A 62 22.66 20.11 5.51
CA VAL A 62 21.64 19.29 6.20
C VAL A 62 20.82 20.14 7.15
N VAL A 63 19.50 20.02 7.02
CA VAL A 63 18.51 20.75 7.81
C VAL A 63 17.55 19.73 8.41
N ASN A 64 17.41 19.72 9.75
CA ASN A 64 16.29 19.03 10.41
C ASN A 64 15.19 20.06 10.73
N PHE A 65 13.97 19.55 10.84
CA PHE A 65 12.78 20.33 11.11
C PHE A 65 12.11 19.88 12.41
N GLU A 66 11.43 20.82 13.05
CA GLU A 66 10.58 20.56 14.21
C GLU A 66 9.10 20.46 13.79
N PRO A 67 8.33 19.45 14.26
CA PRO A 67 8.72 18.41 15.23
C PRO A 67 9.51 17.24 14.63
N GLU A 68 9.48 17.07 13.31
CA GLU A 68 10.25 16.06 12.58
C GLU A 68 10.39 16.42 11.09
N GLY A 69 11.24 15.67 10.40
CA GLY A 69 11.58 15.83 9.00
C GLY A 69 13.01 16.32 8.81
N TRP A 70 13.61 16.00 7.66
CA TRP A 70 14.97 16.39 7.34
C TRP A 70 15.19 16.50 5.83
N ILE A 71 16.16 17.30 5.42
CA ILE A 71 16.54 17.49 4.01
C ILE A 71 18.04 17.68 3.86
N ILE A 72 18.57 17.08 2.80
CA ILE A 72 19.93 17.25 2.32
C ILE A 72 19.87 18.03 1.01
N LEU A 73 20.44 19.23 1.03
CA LEU A 73 20.53 20.11 -0.12
C LEU A 73 21.94 20.16 -0.66
N SER A 74 22.03 20.48 -1.94
CA SER A 74 23.26 20.90 -2.57
C SER A 74 23.74 22.26 -2.09
N ALA A 75 25.05 22.44 -2.02
CA ALA A 75 25.65 23.75 -1.80
C ALA A 75 25.99 24.50 -3.10
N ASP A 76 25.59 24.00 -4.27
CA ASP A 76 25.90 24.60 -5.56
C ASP A 76 24.67 24.64 -6.49
N ASP A 77 24.30 25.83 -6.96
CA ASP A 77 23.04 25.99 -7.68
C ASP A 77 23.08 25.48 -9.15
N ARG A 78 24.24 25.03 -9.63
CA ARG A 78 24.41 24.43 -10.97
C ARG A 78 23.89 23.00 -11.08
N VAL A 79 23.68 22.35 -9.95
CA VAL A 79 23.28 20.94 -9.83
C VAL A 79 21.96 20.82 -9.07
N GLN A 80 21.37 19.63 -9.05
CA GLN A 80 20.05 19.38 -8.46
C GLN A 80 20.00 19.79 -6.97
N SER A 81 19.10 20.73 -6.65
CA SER A 81 18.91 21.30 -5.31
C SER A 81 18.70 20.28 -4.20
N VAL A 82 17.73 19.38 -4.32
CA VAL A 82 17.38 18.37 -3.30
C VAL A 82 18.04 17.03 -3.62
N ILE A 83 18.91 16.57 -2.73
CA ILE A 83 19.62 15.29 -2.84
C ILE A 83 18.81 14.18 -2.19
N ALA A 84 18.37 14.43 -0.95
CA ALA A 84 17.53 13.52 -0.19
C ALA A 84 16.66 14.30 0.79
N PHE A 85 15.50 13.75 1.16
CA PHE A 85 14.66 14.30 2.23
C PHE A 85 13.73 13.25 2.81
N SER A 86 13.23 13.50 4.01
CA SER A 86 12.10 12.80 4.60
C SER A 86 11.19 13.77 5.31
N ALA A 87 9.88 13.52 5.23
CA ALA A 87 8.87 14.25 6.00
C ALA A 87 8.79 13.75 7.46
N GLU A 88 9.47 12.66 7.79
CA GLU A 88 9.40 11.97 9.07
C GLU A 88 10.79 11.78 9.68
N GLY A 89 10.84 11.61 10.99
CA GLY A 89 12.07 11.31 11.72
C GLY A 89 13.09 12.46 11.74
N ASN A 90 14.32 12.16 12.15
CA ASN A 90 15.39 13.14 12.29
C ASN A 90 16.70 12.60 11.73
N PHE A 91 17.51 13.46 11.13
CA PHE A 91 18.84 13.08 10.65
C PHE A 91 19.88 13.21 11.79
N ASN A 92 20.51 12.09 12.18
CA ASN A 92 21.51 12.09 13.25
C ASN A 92 22.88 12.55 12.75
N ILE A 93 23.15 13.84 12.93
CA ILE A 93 24.38 14.52 12.50
C ILE A 93 25.61 14.13 13.32
N SER A 94 25.44 13.87 14.62
CA SER A 94 26.54 13.46 15.50
C SER A 94 27.21 12.17 15.04
N GLY A 95 26.43 11.25 14.44
CA GLY A 95 26.97 10.07 13.79
C GLY A 95 27.87 10.43 12.61
N VAL A 96 27.44 11.36 11.75
CA VAL A 96 28.10 11.69 10.47
C VAL A 96 29.55 12.12 10.62
N ARG A 97 29.85 12.79 11.72
CA ARG A 97 31.20 13.28 12.04
C ARG A 97 32.25 12.19 12.23
N SER A 98 31.85 10.92 12.35
CA SER A 98 32.78 9.81 12.61
C SER A 98 33.36 9.15 11.35
N VAL A 99 33.01 9.60 10.13
CA VAL A 99 33.44 8.99 8.87
C VAL A 99 34.04 10.02 7.89
N PRO A 100 35.08 9.68 7.09
CA PRO A 100 35.67 10.60 6.13
C PRO A 100 34.67 11.07 5.05
N PHE A 101 34.65 12.39 4.82
CA PHE A 101 33.55 13.07 4.15
C PHE A 101 33.42 12.83 2.62
N TYR A 102 34.52 12.53 1.92
CA TYR A 102 34.49 12.15 0.48
C TYR A 102 33.62 10.90 0.23
N PHE A 103 33.43 10.07 1.25
CA PHE A 103 32.64 8.85 1.19
C PHE A 103 31.15 9.09 0.92
N TRP A 104 30.60 10.24 1.26
CA TRP A 104 29.15 10.47 1.26
C TRP A 104 28.59 11.01 -0.05
N PHE A 105 29.39 11.84 -0.69
CA PHE A 105 28.90 12.64 -1.79
C PHE A 105 29.78 12.48 -3.01
N ASP A 106 30.67 11.49 -3.11
CA ASP A 106 31.60 11.40 -4.24
C ASP A 106 30.90 11.49 -5.61
N GLY A 107 29.74 10.84 -5.79
CA GLY A 107 28.89 11.03 -6.98
C GLY A 107 28.44 12.49 -7.17
N TYR A 108 27.86 13.09 -6.13
CA TYR A 108 27.33 14.45 -6.18
C TYR A 108 28.40 15.56 -6.21
N ALA A 109 29.50 15.36 -5.51
CA ALA A 109 30.72 16.14 -5.52
C ALA A 109 31.37 16.08 -6.90
N ASN A 110 31.34 14.93 -7.56
CA ASN A 110 31.74 14.81 -8.96
C ASN A 110 30.77 15.59 -9.87
N ASP A 111 29.46 15.56 -9.64
CA ASP A 111 28.51 16.39 -10.39
C ASP A 111 28.80 17.89 -10.23
N ILE A 112 29.05 18.36 -9.00
CA ILE A 112 29.47 19.74 -8.72
C ILE A 112 30.79 20.06 -9.43
N LYS A 113 31.81 19.20 -9.29
CA LYS A 113 33.12 19.36 -9.95
C LYS A 113 32.98 19.40 -11.47
N MET A 114 32.15 18.55 -12.06
CA MET A 114 31.89 18.48 -13.49
C MET A 114 31.14 19.72 -13.99
N ALA A 115 30.12 20.18 -13.27
CA ALA A 115 29.38 21.41 -13.59
C ALA A 115 30.29 22.65 -13.53
N LYS A 116 31.20 22.71 -12.56
CA LYS A 116 32.24 23.73 -12.47
C LYS A 116 33.21 23.67 -13.65
N LYS A 117 33.70 22.48 -13.99
CA LYS A 117 34.67 22.26 -15.09
C LYS A 117 34.06 22.58 -16.46
N SER A 118 32.78 22.27 -16.66
CA SER A 118 32.08 22.53 -17.92
C SER A 118 31.71 24.01 -18.11
N LYS A 119 31.96 24.88 -17.13
CA LYS A 119 31.47 26.27 -17.07
C LYS A 119 29.96 26.34 -17.27
N ALA A 120 29.23 25.43 -16.61
CA ALA A 120 27.79 25.51 -16.55
C ALA A 120 27.42 26.77 -15.75
N ASP A 121 27.15 27.88 -16.44
CA ASP A 121 26.77 29.15 -15.80
C ASP A 121 25.26 29.25 -15.55
N LYS A 122 24.52 28.17 -15.83
CA LYS A 122 23.06 28.09 -15.68
C LYS A 122 22.69 27.43 -14.36
N ILE A 123 21.83 28.10 -13.60
CA ILE A 123 21.19 27.56 -12.41
C ILE A 123 20.36 26.33 -12.82
N HIS A 124 20.51 25.24 -12.08
CA HIS A 124 19.70 24.05 -12.27
C HIS A 124 18.24 24.38 -11.98
N PRO A 125 17.28 24.00 -12.85
CA PRO A 125 15.89 24.44 -12.70
C PRO A 125 15.23 24.06 -11.38
N SER A 126 15.73 23.04 -10.67
CA SER A 126 15.20 22.61 -9.37
C SER A 126 15.43 23.60 -8.22
N TRP A 127 16.20 24.67 -8.43
CA TRP A 127 16.34 25.77 -7.47
C TRP A 127 15.17 26.77 -7.50
N ASP A 128 14.26 26.66 -8.47
CA ASP A 128 12.94 27.30 -8.42
C ASP A 128 11.92 26.29 -7.87
N LEU A 129 11.23 26.61 -6.76
CA LEU A 129 10.21 25.73 -6.17
C LEU A 129 9.09 25.36 -7.14
N LYS A 130 8.80 26.20 -8.15
CA LYS A 130 7.82 25.87 -9.20
C LYS A 130 8.21 24.64 -10.00
N TYR A 131 9.49 24.31 -10.05
CA TYR A 131 10.00 23.07 -10.63
C TYR A 131 9.30 21.84 -10.05
N PHE A 132 9.01 21.86 -8.75
CA PHE A 132 8.38 20.75 -8.04
C PHE A 132 6.84 20.77 -8.16
N ASN A 133 6.23 21.84 -8.66
CA ASN A 133 4.78 21.91 -8.91
C ASN A 133 4.39 21.36 -10.29
N SER A 134 5.34 21.30 -11.23
CA SER A 134 5.14 20.66 -12.53
C SER A 134 5.51 19.18 -12.43
N SER A 135 4.52 18.28 -12.51
CA SER A 135 4.77 16.83 -12.54
C SER A 135 5.72 16.47 -13.68
N LYS A 136 6.91 15.95 -13.35
CA LYS A 136 7.91 15.53 -14.36
C LYS A 136 7.94 14.02 -14.58
N THR A 137 7.54 13.28 -13.55
CA THR A 137 7.50 11.82 -13.51
C THR A 137 6.16 11.40 -12.91
N VAL A 138 5.78 10.14 -13.10
CA VAL A 138 4.68 9.54 -12.33
C VAL A 138 4.99 9.64 -10.83
N THR A 139 3.98 9.92 -10.01
CA THR A 139 4.14 9.87 -8.55
C THR A 139 3.54 8.57 -8.06
N ILE A 140 4.32 7.85 -7.26
CA ILE A 140 3.93 6.57 -6.66
C ILE A 140 4.31 6.66 -5.20
N ASP A 141 3.29 6.69 -4.35
CA ASP A 141 3.49 6.70 -2.90
C ASP A 141 4.20 5.42 -2.45
N PRO A 142 4.96 5.46 -1.33
CA PRO A 142 5.67 4.30 -0.81
C PRO A 142 4.74 3.09 -0.67
N LEU A 143 5.02 2.00 -1.38
CA LEU A 143 4.22 0.78 -1.38
C LEU A 143 4.35 0.02 -0.06
N ILE A 144 5.52 0.06 0.57
CA ILE A 144 5.82 -0.66 1.80
C ILE A 144 5.38 0.18 2.99
N LYS A 145 4.60 -0.43 3.90
CA LYS A 145 4.06 0.25 5.09
C LYS A 145 4.69 -0.20 6.40
N VAL A 146 5.55 -1.21 6.35
CA VAL A 146 6.26 -1.74 7.51
C VAL A 146 7.63 -1.08 7.66
N THR A 147 8.09 -0.94 8.89
CA THR A 147 9.41 -0.41 9.25
C THR A 147 10.15 -1.43 10.10
N TRP A 148 10.45 -2.58 9.50
CA TRP A 148 11.07 -3.71 10.19
C TRP A 148 12.57 -3.49 10.39
N ASN A 149 13.17 -4.31 11.25
CA ASN A 149 14.60 -4.24 11.59
C ASN A 149 15.18 -5.64 11.74
N GLN A 150 16.46 -5.73 12.06
CA GLN A 150 17.27 -6.94 12.10
C GLN A 150 17.88 -7.24 13.47
N ASN A 151 17.70 -6.35 14.45
CA ASN A 151 18.29 -6.43 15.80
C ASN A 151 17.34 -7.11 16.81
N ALA A 152 17.62 -6.92 18.10
CA ALA A 152 16.96 -7.57 19.22
C ALA A 152 15.42 -7.55 19.09
N GLY A 153 14.80 -8.72 19.28
CA GLY A 153 13.36 -8.92 19.10
C GLY A 153 13.00 -9.40 17.69
N TRP A 154 13.56 -8.75 16.65
CA TRP A 154 13.36 -9.15 15.25
C TRP A 154 14.13 -10.42 14.87
N ASN A 155 15.21 -10.71 15.58
CA ASN A 155 16.11 -11.83 15.34
C ASN A 155 15.90 -13.02 16.31
N SER A 156 14.77 -13.07 17.04
CA SER A 156 14.58 -14.03 18.14
C SER A 156 14.61 -15.52 17.73
N TYR A 157 14.50 -15.82 16.43
CA TYR A 157 14.64 -17.17 15.87
C TYR A 157 16.01 -17.44 15.24
N CYS A 158 16.84 -16.40 15.07
CA CYS A 158 18.19 -16.54 14.54
C CYS A 158 19.10 -17.26 15.55
N PRO A 159 20.26 -17.79 15.11
CA PRO A 159 21.19 -18.48 16.00
C PRO A 159 21.53 -17.67 17.26
N ALA A 160 21.66 -18.36 18.40
CA ALA A 160 22.04 -17.72 19.64
C ALA A 160 23.52 -17.32 19.61
N ASP A 161 23.81 -16.08 20.00
CA ASP A 161 25.15 -15.55 20.21
C ASP A 161 25.09 -14.46 21.28
N ALA A 162 25.84 -14.64 22.37
CA ALA A 162 25.84 -13.70 23.50
C ALA A 162 26.38 -12.31 23.15
N ASN A 163 27.16 -12.19 22.07
CA ASN A 163 27.67 -10.90 21.58
C ASN A 163 26.69 -10.21 20.62
N GLY A 164 25.71 -10.95 20.11
CA GLY A 164 24.71 -10.42 19.19
C GLY A 164 23.56 -9.70 19.90
N PRO A 165 22.80 -8.86 19.17
CA PRO A 165 21.73 -8.08 19.77
C PRO A 165 20.63 -8.97 20.35
N GLY A 166 20.35 -8.80 21.64
CA GLY A 166 19.35 -9.60 22.35
C GLY A 166 19.77 -11.06 22.58
N GLY A 167 21.06 -11.40 22.44
CA GLY A 167 21.57 -12.76 22.61
C GLY A 167 21.48 -13.64 21.36
N HIS A 168 21.25 -13.03 20.19
CA HIS A 168 21.13 -13.72 18.90
C HIS A 168 21.90 -12.96 17.82
N THR A 169 22.32 -13.66 16.76
CA THR A 169 22.89 -13.03 15.56
C THR A 169 21.88 -12.07 14.92
N TYR A 170 22.36 -11.13 14.11
CA TYR A 170 21.44 -10.29 13.31
C TYR A 170 20.57 -11.15 12.38
N ALA A 171 19.36 -10.67 12.05
CA ALA A 171 18.51 -11.33 11.05
C ALA A 171 19.07 -11.20 9.62
N GLY A 172 19.80 -10.11 9.35
CA GLY A 172 20.45 -9.81 8.07
C GLY A 172 19.60 -8.94 7.15
N CYS A 173 20.25 -7.99 6.48
CA CYS A 173 19.60 -6.97 5.66
C CYS A 173 18.84 -7.56 4.47
N VAL A 174 19.38 -8.62 3.87
CA VAL A 174 18.74 -9.36 2.77
C VAL A 174 17.39 -9.92 3.20
N ALA A 175 17.32 -10.54 4.39
CA ALA A 175 16.09 -11.11 4.91
C ALA A 175 15.06 -10.01 5.22
N VAL A 176 15.49 -8.89 5.82
CA VAL A 176 14.61 -7.74 6.08
C VAL A 176 14.07 -7.16 4.78
N ALA A 177 14.92 -6.87 3.80
CA ALA A 177 14.49 -6.31 2.52
C ALA A 177 13.50 -7.22 1.78
N MET A 178 13.76 -8.54 1.76
CA MET A 178 12.80 -9.51 1.23
C MET A 178 11.46 -9.44 1.97
N ALA A 179 11.48 -9.48 3.30
CA ALA A 179 10.27 -9.49 4.13
C ALA A 179 9.42 -8.22 3.93
N GLN A 180 10.06 -7.06 3.86
CA GLN A 180 9.39 -5.78 3.64
C GLN A 180 8.73 -5.72 2.25
N CYS A 181 9.40 -6.19 1.18
CA CYS A 181 8.78 -6.32 -0.14
C CYS A 181 7.59 -7.31 -0.11
N MET A 182 7.73 -8.44 0.57
CA MET A 182 6.64 -9.42 0.71
C MET A 182 5.43 -8.88 1.48
N SER A 183 5.64 -7.92 2.39
CA SER A 183 4.56 -7.31 3.18
C SER A 183 3.53 -6.54 2.35
N VAL A 184 3.89 -6.09 1.14
CA VAL A 184 2.97 -5.44 0.19
C VAL A 184 1.89 -6.43 -0.27
N TYR A 185 2.28 -7.68 -0.45
CA TYR A 185 1.42 -8.75 -0.94
C TYR A 185 0.78 -9.56 0.17
N LYS A 186 1.37 -9.55 1.37
CA LYS A 186 1.03 -10.47 2.46
C LYS A 186 0.99 -11.93 1.98
N HIS A 187 2.04 -12.33 1.25
CA HIS A 187 2.13 -13.62 0.57
C HIS A 187 3.51 -14.28 0.78
N PRO A 188 3.58 -15.61 0.96
CA PRO A 188 2.48 -16.58 0.94
C PRO A 188 1.84 -16.81 2.30
N PHE A 189 0.65 -17.43 2.33
CA PHE A 189 0.14 -18.03 3.56
C PHE A 189 0.98 -19.25 3.97
N LYS A 190 1.38 -20.09 3.01
CA LYS A 190 2.16 -21.31 3.24
C LYS A 190 3.33 -21.44 2.27
N GLY A 191 4.50 -21.81 2.78
CA GLY A 191 5.70 -22.00 1.96
C GLY A 191 5.70 -23.31 1.16
N GLU A 192 6.77 -23.53 0.38
CA GLU A 192 7.00 -24.74 -0.41
C GLU A 192 8.40 -25.30 -0.20
N ASN A 193 8.56 -26.61 -0.34
CA ASN A 193 9.85 -27.31 -0.19
C ASN A 193 10.50 -27.16 1.20
N GLU A 194 11.75 -27.57 1.30
CA GLU A 194 12.59 -27.43 2.47
C GLU A 194 14.01 -27.06 2.04
N HIS A 195 14.78 -26.45 2.95
CA HIS A 195 16.17 -26.10 2.69
C HIS A 195 17.02 -26.27 3.94
N GLN A 196 18.26 -26.70 3.72
CA GLN A 196 19.30 -26.74 4.76
C GLN A 196 20.66 -26.34 4.20
N TYR A 197 21.48 -25.76 5.07
CA TYR A 197 22.92 -25.58 4.84
C TYR A 197 23.64 -25.54 6.19
N ASN A 198 24.95 -25.75 6.17
CA ASN A 198 25.78 -25.62 7.36
C ASN A 198 26.41 -24.23 7.40
N ASP A 199 26.04 -23.44 8.39
CA ASP A 199 26.77 -22.22 8.75
C ASP A 199 28.11 -22.62 9.43
N PRO A 200 29.25 -22.03 9.04
CA PRO A 200 30.56 -22.38 9.61
C PRO A 200 30.67 -22.20 11.13
N THR A 201 29.90 -21.26 11.70
CA THR A 201 29.95 -20.87 13.11
C THR A 201 28.75 -21.44 13.88
N TYR A 202 27.55 -21.33 13.30
CA TYR A 202 26.29 -21.64 13.98
C TYR A 202 25.71 -23.01 13.62
N GLY A 203 26.43 -23.79 12.81
CA GLY A 203 26.05 -25.15 12.43
C GLY A 203 24.85 -25.20 11.48
N ASN A 204 24.16 -26.34 11.49
CA ASN A 204 23.10 -26.62 10.54
C ASN A 204 21.90 -25.67 10.71
N GLN A 205 21.58 -24.94 9.65
CA GLN A 205 20.37 -24.13 9.54
C GLN A 205 19.39 -24.88 8.63
N TYR A 206 18.14 -25.05 9.08
CA TYR A 206 17.14 -25.84 8.36
C TYR A 206 15.74 -25.27 8.54
N VAL A 207 14.99 -25.22 7.45
CA VAL A 207 13.56 -24.90 7.46
C VAL A 207 12.84 -25.81 6.47
N ASN A 208 11.79 -26.49 6.94
CA ASN A 208 10.80 -27.12 6.07
C ASN A 208 9.67 -26.13 5.78
N PHE A 209 9.80 -25.33 4.71
CA PHE A 209 8.85 -24.27 4.35
C PHE A 209 7.47 -24.81 4.01
N ALA A 210 7.37 -26.02 3.46
CA ALA A 210 6.10 -26.70 3.19
C ALA A 210 5.28 -26.99 4.46
N GLN A 211 5.88 -26.89 5.65
CA GLN A 211 5.21 -27.00 6.94
C GLN A 211 5.07 -25.64 7.66
N GLN A 212 5.42 -24.53 7.00
CA GLN A 212 5.36 -23.20 7.61
C GLN A 212 4.20 -22.38 7.09
N GLU A 213 3.45 -21.83 8.05
CA GLU A 213 2.39 -20.86 7.82
C GLU A 213 2.84 -19.47 8.29
N TYR A 214 2.47 -18.45 7.52
CA TYR A 214 2.79 -17.03 7.75
C TYR A 214 1.50 -16.23 7.93
N PHE A 215 1.20 -15.89 9.19
CA PHE A 215 0.01 -15.13 9.56
C PHE A 215 0.28 -13.63 9.45
N TRP A 216 0.20 -13.09 8.23
CA TRP A 216 0.53 -11.68 7.93
C TRP A 216 -0.25 -10.66 8.75
N ASP A 217 -1.52 -10.93 9.07
CA ASP A 217 -2.33 -10.02 9.92
C ASP A 217 -1.88 -10.01 11.39
N SER A 218 -1.07 -10.99 11.80
CA SER A 218 -0.42 -11.02 13.10
C SER A 218 0.97 -10.36 13.08
N MET A 219 1.41 -9.79 11.95
CA MET A 219 2.69 -9.09 11.83
C MET A 219 2.47 -7.57 11.95
N PRO A 220 2.86 -6.94 13.07
CA PRO A 220 2.73 -5.49 13.24
C PRO A 220 3.66 -4.73 12.30
N THR A 221 3.32 -3.47 12.02
CA THR A 221 4.05 -2.65 11.04
C THR A 221 5.42 -2.19 11.54
N SER A 222 5.58 -1.89 12.84
CA SER A 222 6.78 -1.20 13.35
C SER A 222 7.40 -1.81 14.61
N THR A 223 6.85 -2.91 15.14
CA THR A 223 7.36 -3.55 16.37
C THR A 223 7.71 -5.02 16.15
N PRO A 224 8.73 -5.56 16.83
CA PRO A 224 9.07 -6.97 16.69
C PRO A 224 8.03 -7.87 17.33
N ASN A 225 7.77 -9.03 16.73
CA ASN A 225 7.09 -10.13 17.39
C ASN A 225 7.56 -11.49 16.83
N ALA A 226 7.04 -12.58 17.40
CA ALA A 226 7.41 -13.93 17.00
C ALA A 226 7.10 -14.24 15.52
N HIS A 227 6.02 -13.66 14.96
CA HIS A 227 5.65 -13.90 13.56
C HIS A 227 6.65 -13.26 12.59
N VAL A 228 7.03 -12.00 12.82
CA VAL A 228 8.05 -11.34 11.99
C VAL A 228 9.42 -11.99 12.19
N ALA A 229 9.81 -12.29 13.43
CA ALA A 229 11.11 -12.90 13.69
C ALA A 229 11.25 -14.30 13.05
N LYS A 230 10.19 -15.10 13.06
CA LYS A 230 10.13 -16.37 12.34
C LYS A 230 10.27 -16.18 10.83
N LEU A 231 9.54 -15.24 10.24
CA LEU A 231 9.64 -14.91 8.81
C LEU A 231 11.07 -14.49 8.45
N LEU A 232 11.69 -13.60 9.22
CA LEU A 232 13.04 -13.12 8.97
C LEU A 232 14.08 -14.26 9.03
N TYR A 233 14.00 -15.13 10.02
CA TYR A 233 14.87 -16.31 10.09
C TYR A 233 14.68 -17.23 8.87
N HIS A 234 13.43 -17.50 8.48
CA HIS A 234 13.14 -18.35 7.32
C HIS A 234 13.68 -17.76 6.02
N LEU A 235 13.52 -16.46 5.82
CA LEU A 235 14.09 -15.76 4.68
C LEU A 235 15.61 -15.84 4.70
N GLY A 236 16.25 -15.65 5.86
CA GLY A 236 17.69 -15.85 6.01
C GLY A 236 18.13 -17.27 5.63
N VAL A 237 17.42 -18.30 6.10
CA VAL A 237 17.73 -19.69 5.72
C VAL A 237 17.61 -19.89 4.21
N SER A 238 16.57 -19.36 3.59
CA SER A 238 16.29 -19.52 2.15
C SER A 238 17.39 -19.00 1.21
N VAL A 239 18.24 -18.09 1.68
CA VAL A 239 19.32 -17.46 0.91
C VAL A 239 20.73 -17.85 1.39
N ASN A 240 20.85 -18.89 2.23
CA ASN A 240 22.12 -19.30 2.85
C ASN A 240 22.80 -18.16 3.61
N MET A 241 22.06 -17.48 4.50
CA MET A 241 22.58 -16.37 5.30
C MET A 241 23.88 -16.76 6.04
N SER A 242 24.94 -16.00 5.84
CA SER A 242 26.08 -16.05 6.76
C SER A 242 25.68 -15.30 8.02
N TYR A 243 25.28 -16.03 9.07
CA TYR A 243 24.85 -15.41 10.31
C TYR A 243 26.05 -14.85 11.08
N GLY A 244 25.82 -13.86 11.95
CA GLY A 244 26.87 -13.22 12.72
C GLY A 244 26.36 -12.25 13.78
N ALA A 245 27.09 -12.18 14.90
CA ALA A 245 26.80 -11.27 16.02
C ALA A 245 26.94 -9.78 15.65
N ASP A 246 27.87 -9.45 14.76
CA ASP A 246 28.16 -8.07 14.32
C ASP A 246 27.48 -7.70 12.98
N GLY A 247 26.78 -8.66 12.38
CA GLY A 247 26.12 -8.50 11.09
C GLY A 247 25.86 -9.85 10.44
N SER A 248 24.83 -9.93 9.61
CA SER A 248 24.50 -11.14 8.85
C SER A 248 24.25 -10.78 7.39
N GLY A 249 24.80 -11.57 6.47
CA GLY A 249 24.83 -11.23 5.05
C GLY A 249 24.57 -12.43 4.14
N ALA A 250 23.95 -12.15 3.00
CA ALA A 250 23.70 -13.12 1.92
C ALA A 250 23.88 -12.43 0.56
N HIS A 251 23.98 -13.22 -0.51
CA HIS A 251 24.09 -12.67 -1.86
C HIS A 251 22.71 -12.34 -2.44
N SER A 252 22.52 -11.10 -2.94
CA SER A 252 21.29 -10.68 -3.63
C SER A 252 20.91 -11.59 -4.81
N SER A 253 21.88 -12.29 -5.42
CA SER A 253 21.63 -13.25 -6.50
C SER A 253 20.86 -14.50 -6.07
N ALA A 254 20.82 -14.82 -4.77
CA ALA A 254 20.02 -15.93 -4.24
C ALA A 254 18.53 -15.59 -4.11
N VAL A 255 18.19 -14.29 -4.00
CA VAL A 255 16.83 -13.81 -3.70
C VAL A 255 15.79 -14.29 -4.71
N PRO A 256 15.98 -14.13 -6.05
CA PRO A 256 14.96 -14.59 -7.01
C PRO A 256 14.70 -16.10 -6.94
N GLY A 257 15.75 -16.89 -6.73
CA GLY A 257 15.64 -18.35 -6.56
C GLY A 257 14.86 -18.72 -5.30
N ALA A 258 15.19 -18.09 -4.17
CA ALA A 258 14.51 -18.33 -2.90
C ALA A 258 13.01 -17.99 -2.96
N LEU A 259 12.66 -16.83 -3.52
CA LEU A 259 11.29 -16.38 -3.74
C LEU A 259 10.47 -17.42 -4.52
N LYS A 260 11.03 -17.91 -5.64
CA LYS A 260 10.38 -18.90 -6.49
C LYS A 260 10.24 -20.27 -5.82
N ILE A 261 11.30 -20.75 -5.18
CA ILE A 261 11.37 -22.14 -4.69
C ILE A 261 10.60 -22.31 -3.39
N TYR A 262 10.62 -21.31 -2.50
CA TYR A 262 10.13 -21.48 -1.12
C TYR A 262 8.89 -20.64 -0.79
N PHE A 263 8.62 -19.58 -1.56
CA PHE A 263 7.62 -18.57 -1.18
C PHE A 263 6.53 -18.32 -2.23
N LYS A 264 6.42 -19.17 -3.26
CA LYS A 264 5.37 -19.07 -4.29
C LYS A 264 5.36 -17.72 -5.05
N TYR A 265 6.54 -17.16 -5.30
CA TYR A 265 6.68 -15.96 -6.15
C TYR A 265 6.92 -16.32 -7.62
N SER A 266 6.63 -15.36 -8.48
CA SER A 266 6.73 -15.47 -9.93
C SER A 266 8.15 -15.80 -10.37
N GLY A 267 8.26 -16.69 -11.36
CA GLY A 267 9.55 -16.99 -12.01
C GLY A 267 10.11 -15.82 -12.84
N LYS A 268 9.38 -14.70 -12.94
CA LYS A 268 9.85 -13.45 -13.56
C LYS A 268 10.83 -12.70 -12.68
N ALA A 269 10.87 -12.99 -11.38
CA ALA A 269 11.80 -12.35 -10.46
C ALA A 269 13.25 -12.55 -10.96
N LYS A 270 14.01 -11.46 -11.11
CA LYS A 270 15.41 -11.51 -11.55
C LYS A 270 16.22 -10.36 -10.99
N LEU A 271 17.50 -10.63 -10.73
CA LEU A 271 18.45 -9.60 -10.29
C LEU A 271 19.02 -8.86 -11.51
N GLU A 272 18.84 -7.55 -11.55
CA GLU A 272 19.45 -6.64 -12.52
C GLU A 272 20.50 -5.78 -11.82
N SER A 273 21.57 -5.44 -12.55
CA SER A 273 22.64 -4.57 -12.05
C SER A 273 22.63 -3.25 -12.81
N LYS A 274 22.73 -2.12 -12.10
CA LYS A 274 22.77 -0.78 -12.70
C LYS A 274 23.89 -0.65 -13.75
N SER A 275 25.02 -1.32 -13.53
CA SER A 275 26.16 -1.35 -14.46
C SER A 275 25.85 -1.96 -15.83
N ASN A 276 24.74 -2.68 -15.99
CA ASN A 276 24.29 -3.21 -17.28
C ASN A 276 23.66 -2.13 -18.17
N TYR A 277 23.42 -0.94 -17.63
CA TYR A 277 22.77 0.18 -18.32
C TYR A 277 23.78 1.30 -18.55
N SER A 278 23.88 1.76 -19.79
CA SER A 278 24.81 2.83 -20.18
C SER A 278 24.28 4.23 -19.87
N ASP A 279 22.99 4.34 -19.57
CA ASP A 279 22.27 5.58 -19.28
C ASP A 279 21.47 5.41 -17.98
N ASP A 280 21.69 6.32 -17.04
CA ASP A 280 20.99 6.35 -15.76
C ASP A 280 19.46 6.47 -15.95
N GLN A 281 18.99 7.06 -17.05
CA GLN A 281 17.56 7.14 -17.32
C GLN A 281 16.94 5.76 -17.59
N GLN A 282 17.65 4.87 -18.29
CA GLN A 282 17.16 3.50 -18.55
C GLN A 282 16.98 2.70 -17.25
N TRP A 283 17.91 2.88 -16.31
CA TRP A 283 17.81 2.28 -14.98
C TRP A 283 16.63 2.85 -14.18
N LYS A 284 16.45 4.18 -14.19
CA LYS A 284 15.31 4.82 -13.53
C LYS A 284 13.97 4.37 -14.13
N ASP A 285 13.86 4.28 -15.45
CA ASP A 285 12.65 3.85 -16.14
C ASP A 285 12.30 2.40 -15.77
N LEU A 286 13.29 1.52 -15.65
CA LEU A 286 13.10 0.15 -15.17
C LEU A 286 12.44 0.13 -13.78
N LEU A 287 13.00 0.90 -12.83
CA LEU A 287 12.51 0.97 -11.45
C LEU A 287 11.10 1.58 -11.39
N ILE A 288 10.85 2.64 -12.16
CA ILE A 288 9.52 3.27 -12.26
C ILE A 288 8.50 2.29 -12.82
N ASN A 289 8.85 1.49 -13.84
CA ASN A 289 7.93 0.50 -14.41
C ASN A 289 7.56 -0.61 -13.41
N GLU A 290 8.48 -1.01 -12.53
CA GLU A 290 8.17 -1.93 -11.42
C GLU A 290 7.16 -1.31 -10.46
N LEU A 291 7.43 -0.09 -10.00
CA LEU A 291 6.54 0.63 -9.09
C LEU A 291 5.15 0.88 -9.71
N MET A 292 5.07 1.24 -10.99
CA MET A 292 3.81 1.44 -11.71
C MET A 292 2.98 0.16 -11.80
N ALA A 293 3.63 -1.00 -11.80
CA ALA A 293 2.97 -2.29 -11.74
C ALA A 293 2.62 -2.72 -10.30
N GLY A 294 2.79 -1.84 -9.31
CA GLY A 294 2.56 -2.13 -7.90
C GLY A 294 3.58 -3.08 -7.29
N ARG A 295 4.77 -3.21 -7.91
CA ARG A 295 5.84 -4.08 -7.41
C ARG A 295 6.85 -3.29 -6.56
N PRO A 296 7.02 -3.61 -5.27
CA PRO A 296 8.13 -3.10 -4.50
C PRO A 296 9.43 -3.70 -5.04
N VAL A 297 10.53 -2.96 -4.95
CA VAL A 297 11.82 -3.37 -5.49
C VAL A 297 12.76 -3.69 -4.33
N TYR A 298 13.14 -4.96 -4.19
CA TYR A 298 14.32 -5.30 -3.38
C TYR A 298 15.53 -4.67 -4.08
N TYR A 299 16.35 -3.96 -3.30
CA TYR A 299 17.47 -3.20 -3.80
C TYR A 299 18.72 -3.47 -2.96
N SER A 300 19.90 -3.36 -3.56
CA SER A 300 21.16 -3.44 -2.83
C SER A 300 22.25 -2.57 -3.47
N GLY A 301 23.26 -2.22 -2.68
CA GLY A 301 24.43 -1.48 -3.14
C GLY A 301 25.53 -1.49 -2.08
N ASP A 302 26.68 -0.91 -2.42
CA ASP A 302 27.83 -0.77 -1.53
C ASP A 302 28.51 0.60 -1.65
N GLY A 303 29.51 0.83 -0.79
CA GLY A 303 30.28 2.06 -0.74
C GLY A 303 31.55 2.06 -1.59
N ASN A 304 31.86 0.96 -2.28
CA ASN A 304 33.12 0.74 -3.00
C ASN A 304 34.39 0.99 -2.13
N ASP A 305 34.30 0.73 -0.83
CA ASP A 305 35.34 0.91 0.19
C ASP A 305 35.90 -0.41 0.74
N GLY A 306 35.45 -1.53 0.18
CA GLY A 306 35.80 -2.88 0.63
C GLY A 306 35.00 -3.37 1.84
N GLN A 307 34.05 -2.58 2.36
CA GLN A 307 33.09 -3.03 3.36
C GLN A 307 31.96 -3.85 2.72
N ALA A 308 31.21 -4.57 3.55
CA ALA A 308 30.04 -5.32 3.09
C ALA A 308 28.96 -4.36 2.56
N GLY A 309 28.32 -4.75 1.45
CA GLY A 309 27.16 -4.03 0.92
C GLY A 309 25.93 -4.17 1.82
N HIS A 310 24.86 -3.43 1.47
CA HIS A 310 23.59 -3.45 2.19
C HIS A 310 22.43 -3.75 1.23
N ALA A 311 21.39 -4.36 1.77
CA ALA A 311 20.14 -4.63 1.08
C ALA A 311 18.97 -3.90 1.78
N PHE A 312 18.10 -3.33 0.98
CA PHE A 312 17.03 -2.43 1.39
C PHE A 312 15.91 -2.44 0.34
N CYS A 313 14.88 -1.60 0.50
CA CYS A 313 13.76 -1.55 -0.42
C CYS A 313 13.65 -0.19 -1.10
N LEU A 314 13.32 -0.21 -2.39
CA LEU A 314 12.84 0.94 -3.15
C LEU A 314 11.37 0.71 -3.45
N ASP A 315 10.50 1.61 -3.02
CA ASP A 315 9.06 1.36 -3.02
C ASP A 315 8.22 2.59 -3.39
N GLY A 316 8.83 3.68 -3.83
CA GLY A 316 8.09 4.85 -4.29
C GLY A 316 8.94 5.76 -5.15
N VAL A 317 8.30 6.72 -5.81
CA VAL A 317 8.95 7.79 -6.56
C VAL A 317 8.08 9.03 -6.51
N ASN A 318 8.68 10.18 -6.20
CA ASN A 318 7.93 11.43 -6.16
C ASN A 318 7.88 12.12 -7.53
N GLN A 319 7.08 13.18 -7.63
CA GLN A 319 6.90 14.00 -8.84
C GLN A 319 8.21 14.61 -9.41
N ASN A 320 9.31 14.53 -8.66
CA ASN A 320 10.61 15.11 -8.95
C ASN A 320 11.65 14.08 -9.37
N GLY A 321 11.28 12.79 -9.42
CA GLY A 321 12.17 11.69 -9.79
C GLY A 321 13.13 11.27 -8.68
N LEU A 322 12.86 11.62 -7.42
CA LEU A 322 13.54 11.03 -6.27
C LEU A 322 12.79 9.75 -5.86
N PHE A 323 13.53 8.71 -5.53
CA PHE A 323 12.99 7.41 -5.15
C PHE A 323 12.88 7.29 -3.65
N HIS A 324 11.77 6.74 -3.16
CA HIS A 324 11.61 6.41 -1.76
C HIS A 324 12.36 5.13 -1.44
N PHE A 325 13.10 5.15 -0.34
CA PHE A 325 13.83 4.01 0.19
C PHE A 325 13.43 3.73 1.62
N ASN A 326 13.25 2.44 1.91
CA ASN A 326 13.15 1.90 3.26
C ASN A 326 14.40 1.07 3.55
N TRP A 327 15.19 1.49 4.53
CA TRP A 327 16.51 0.93 4.81
C TRP A 327 16.49 -0.31 5.71
N GLY A 328 15.32 -0.67 6.24
CA GLY A 328 15.17 -1.79 7.18
C GLY A 328 15.70 -1.47 8.58
N TRP A 329 15.61 -0.21 9.01
CA TRP A 329 16.12 0.29 10.29
C TRP A 329 15.06 1.00 11.13
N THR A 330 13.85 0.44 11.18
CA THR A 330 12.73 1.02 11.95
C THR A 330 12.41 2.47 11.54
N GLY A 331 12.40 2.74 10.23
CA GLY A 331 12.13 4.07 9.70
C GLY A 331 13.30 5.04 9.73
N SER A 332 14.42 4.68 10.38
CA SER A 332 15.59 5.55 10.45
C SER A 332 16.15 5.81 9.05
N TYR A 333 16.17 7.09 8.68
CA TYR A 333 16.62 7.59 7.37
C TYR A 333 15.75 7.19 6.18
N ASP A 334 14.61 6.54 6.40
CA ASP A 334 13.65 6.28 5.32
C ASP A 334 13.22 7.61 4.70
N GLY A 335 13.08 7.64 3.39
CA GLY A 335 12.78 8.88 2.67
C GLY A 335 13.12 8.83 1.20
N TYR A 336 13.04 9.99 0.55
CA TYR A 336 13.29 10.15 -0.86
C TYR A 336 14.75 10.52 -1.13
N TYR A 337 15.43 9.76 -2.00
CA TYR A 337 16.83 9.96 -2.36
C TYR A 337 17.00 10.02 -3.88
N SER A 338 18.04 10.73 -4.32
CA SER A 338 18.53 10.62 -5.69
C SER A 338 19.22 9.27 -5.88
N ILE A 339 18.95 8.58 -6.99
CA ILE A 339 19.51 7.25 -7.28
C ILE A 339 21.04 7.23 -7.37
N GLY A 340 21.68 8.39 -7.55
CA GLY A 340 23.14 8.55 -7.57
C GLY A 340 23.78 8.83 -6.20
N SER A 341 22.97 9.03 -5.15
CA SER A 341 23.44 9.37 -3.80
C SER A 341 22.57 8.68 -2.76
N LEU A 342 22.89 7.41 -2.50
CA LEU A 342 22.21 6.55 -1.52
C LEU A 342 22.98 6.57 -0.20
N THR A 343 22.80 7.64 0.57
CA THR A 343 23.60 7.92 1.78
C THR A 343 22.78 8.12 3.05
N PRO A 344 22.07 7.08 3.52
CA PRO A 344 21.39 7.13 4.81
C PRO A 344 22.43 7.18 5.92
N GLY A 345 22.25 8.10 6.88
CA GLY A 345 23.31 8.65 7.72
C GLY A 345 24.50 7.71 8.02
N ASN A 346 25.74 8.11 7.84
CA ASN A 346 27.02 7.38 7.93
C ASN A 346 27.32 6.35 6.85
N ASN A 347 26.32 5.89 6.11
CA ASN A 347 26.53 4.84 5.12
C ASN A 347 26.52 5.41 3.71
N ASN A 348 27.14 4.67 2.78
CA ASN A 348 27.04 4.94 1.35
C ASN A 348 26.80 3.61 0.62
N PHE A 349 25.72 3.56 -0.16
CA PHE A 349 25.32 2.42 -0.98
C PHE A 349 25.16 2.80 -2.46
N SER A 350 25.84 3.85 -2.91
CA SER A 350 25.69 4.43 -4.24
C SER A 350 26.39 3.61 -5.34
N TYR A 351 27.21 2.61 -4.99
CA TYR A 351 27.96 1.79 -5.93
C TYR A 351 27.40 0.37 -6.04
N ASN A 352 27.78 -0.32 -7.12
CA ASN A 352 27.38 -1.71 -7.42
C ASN A 352 25.87 -1.96 -7.20
N GLN A 353 25.05 -0.99 -7.60
CA GLN A 353 23.62 -1.03 -7.34
C GLN A 353 22.95 -2.17 -8.11
N GLN A 354 22.08 -2.90 -7.42
CA GLN A 354 21.31 -4.01 -7.97
C GLN A 354 19.86 -3.95 -7.52
N ALA A 355 18.95 -4.45 -8.34
CA ALA A 355 17.52 -4.51 -8.06
C ALA A 355 16.97 -5.89 -8.43
N VAL A 356 16.10 -6.45 -7.61
CA VAL A 356 15.29 -7.60 -8.02
C VAL A 356 14.00 -7.05 -8.64
N ILE A 357 13.88 -7.17 -9.95
CA ILE A 357 12.64 -6.84 -10.67
C ILE A 357 11.75 -8.07 -10.80
N GLY A 358 10.46 -7.89 -11.10
CA GLY A 358 9.48 -8.96 -11.17
C GLY A 358 9.14 -9.56 -9.80
N PHE A 359 9.31 -8.77 -8.73
CA PHE A 359 8.98 -9.17 -7.36
C PHE A 359 7.46 -9.16 -7.17
N GLU A 360 6.80 -10.22 -7.64
CA GLU A 360 5.35 -10.42 -7.50
C GLU A 360 5.05 -11.89 -7.18
N PRO A 361 3.98 -12.19 -6.41
CA PRO A 361 3.45 -13.54 -6.25
C PRO A 361 3.25 -14.23 -7.61
N ARG A 362 3.45 -15.55 -7.67
CA ARG A 362 3.02 -16.29 -8.86
C ARG A 362 1.50 -16.37 -8.85
N ASN A 363 0.89 -16.38 -10.03
CA ASN A 363 -0.53 -16.65 -10.15
C ASN A 363 -0.82 -18.11 -9.75
N GLU A 364 -1.70 -18.30 -8.78
CA GLU A 364 -2.25 -19.59 -8.37
C GLU A 364 -3.72 -19.67 -8.77
N ALA A 365 -4.22 -20.90 -8.98
CA ALA A 365 -5.63 -21.07 -9.26
C ALA A 365 -6.45 -20.80 -7.99
N PRO A 366 -7.67 -20.25 -8.11
CA PRO A 366 -8.59 -20.20 -6.99
C PRO A 366 -8.86 -21.62 -6.48
N TYR A 367 -8.98 -21.77 -5.16
CA TYR A 367 -9.10 -23.10 -4.52
C TYR A 367 -10.45 -23.33 -3.83
N ASP A 368 -11.24 -22.29 -3.61
CA ASP A 368 -12.62 -22.48 -3.15
C ASP A 368 -13.58 -21.37 -3.60
N ILE A 369 -14.87 -21.69 -3.59
CA ILE A 369 -15.97 -20.73 -3.75
C ILE A 369 -16.92 -20.90 -2.56
N GLU A 370 -17.35 -19.80 -1.96
CA GLU A 370 -18.36 -19.77 -0.91
C GLU A 370 -19.56 -18.91 -1.30
N LEU A 371 -20.75 -19.36 -0.90
CA LEU A 371 -21.98 -18.59 -0.99
C LEU A 371 -22.43 -18.22 0.41
N SER A 372 -22.79 -16.94 0.62
CA SER A 372 -23.30 -16.48 1.91
C SER A 372 -24.66 -17.09 2.31
N ASN A 373 -25.38 -17.69 1.36
CA ASN A 373 -26.70 -18.30 1.53
C ASN A 373 -26.96 -19.27 0.37
N THR A 374 -27.81 -20.27 0.60
CA THR A 374 -28.18 -21.29 -0.41
C THR A 374 -29.70 -21.44 -0.54
N THR A 375 -30.44 -20.41 -0.15
CA THR A 375 -31.91 -20.43 -0.18
C THR A 375 -32.49 -19.19 -0.85
N VAL A 376 -33.60 -19.36 -1.55
CA VAL A 376 -34.33 -18.23 -2.15
C VAL A 376 -35.83 -18.50 -2.07
N TYR A 377 -36.62 -17.46 -1.82
CA TYR A 377 -38.07 -17.58 -1.81
C TYR A 377 -38.64 -17.62 -3.23
N GLU A 378 -39.60 -18.51 -3.49
CA GLU A 378 -40.36 -18.55 -4.76
C GLU A 378 -41.10 -17.24 -5.03
N LYS A 379 -41.64 -17.04 -6.25
CA LYS A 379 -42.51 -15.90 -6.61
C LYS A 379 -41.90 -14.50 -6.39
N LYS A 380 -40.57 -14.41 -6.35
CA LYS A 380 -39.85 -13.13 -6.36
C LYS A 380 -39.45 -12.79 -7.79
N PRO A 381 -39.40 -11.50 -8.16
CA PRO A 381 -39.05 -11.09 -9.52
C PRO A 381 -37.61 -11.50 -9.87
N ALA A 382 -37.29 -11.47 -11.18
CA ALA A 382 -35.91 -11.55 -11.64
C ALA A 382 -35.03 -10.46 -10.98
N GLY A 383 -33.75 -10.77 -10.80
CA GLY A 383 -32.80 -9.93 -10.08
C GLY A 383 -32.88 -10.08 -8.55
N THR A 384 -33.61 -11.07 -8.03
CA THR A 384 -33.66 -11.31 -6.59
C THR A 384 -32.31 -11.83 -6.09
N PHE A 385 -31.75 -11.13 -5.11
CA PHE A 385 -30.52 -11.55 -4.43
C PHE A 385 -30.68 -12.91 -3.76
N VAL A 386 -29.73 -13.80 -4.01
CA VAL A 386 -29.63 -15.13 -3.38
C VAL A 386 -28.50 -15.13 -2.37
N ALA A 387 -27.29 -14.78 -2.82
CA ALA A 387 -26.08 -14.84 -2.02
C ALA A 387 -24.97 -13.94 -2.55
N LYS A 388 -24.05 -13.56 -1.65
CA LYS A 388 -22.74 -13.03 -2.04
C LYS A 388 -21.82 -14.21 -2.37
N VAL A 389 -21.08 -14.09 -3.46
CA VAL A 389 -20.07 -15.05 -3.90
C VAL A 389 -18.71 -14.59 -3.39
N THR A 390 -17.98 -15.49 -2.73
CA THR A 390 -16.61 -15.25 -2.29
C THR A 390 -15.72 -16.30 -2.93
N VAL A 391 -14.63 -15.90 -3.58
CA VAL A 391 -13.63 -16.81 -4.13
C VAL A 391 -12.42 -16.78 -3.22
N MET A 392 -11.96 -17.96 -2.82
CA MET A 392 -10.75 -18.13 -2.04
C MET A 392 -9.59 -18.39 -2.99
N ASP A 393 -8.64 -17.47 -2.99
CA ASP A 393 -7.47 -17.49 -3.87
C ASP A 393 -6.22 -17.15 -3.06
N GLU A 394 -5.10 -17.80 -3.37
CA GLU A 394 -3.80 -17.46 -2.76
C GLU A 394 -3.14 -16.26 -3.46
N THR A 395 -3.53 -15.93 -4.69
CA THR A 395 -3.02 -14.78 -5.44
C THR A 395 -3.58 -13.47 -4.84
N PRO A 396 -2.73 -12.57 -4.31
CA PRO A 396 -3.22 -11.34 -3.68
C PRO A 396 -3.89 -10.37 -4.67
N ASN A 397 -5.03 -9.81 -4.27
CA ASN A 397 -5.82 -8.84 -5.05
C ASN A 397 -6.28 -9.36 -6.43
N ASP A 398 -6.45 -10.68 -6.58
CA ASP A 398 -6.89 -11.28 -7.83
C ASP A 398 -8.36 -10.93 -8.15
N ILE A 399 -8.68 -10.92 -9.44
CA ILE A 399 -10.00 -10.58 -9.97
C ILE A 399 -10.53 -11.79 -10.73
N HIS A 400 -11.74 -12.21 -10.37
CA HIS A 400 -12.40 -13.37 -10.97
C HIS A 400 -13.57 -12.97 -11.86
N THR A 401 -13.70 -13.72 -12.95
CA THR A 401 -14.91 -13.75 -13.78
C THR A 401 -15.71 -15.01 -13.47
N PHE A 402 -17.02 -14.93 -13.64
CA PHE A 402 -17.93 -15.99 -13.24
C PHE A 402 -18.76 -16.51 -14.40
N ASP A 403 -18.91 -17.83 -14.46
CA ASP A 403 -19.92 -18.52 -15.25
C ASP A 403 -20.81 -19.37 -14.33
N VAL A 404 -22.11 -19.37 -14.59
CA VAL A 404 -23.10 -20.11 -13.80
C VAL A 404 -23.92 -20.99 -14.72
N ARG A 405 -23.85 -22.30 -14.48
CA ARG A 405 -24.52 -23.32 -15.29
C ARG A 405 -25.11 -24.42 -14.43
N GLY A 406 -25.98 -25.24 -15.00
CA GLY A 406 -26.42 -26.49 -14.39
C GLY A 406 -25.44 -27.63 -14.67
N PRO A 407 -25.69 -28.82 -14.09
CA PRO A 407 -24.96 -30.03 -14.45
C PRO A 407 -25.11 -30.36 -15.93
N VAL A 408 -24.14 -31.10 -16.46
CA VAL A 408 -24.09 -31.48 -17.87
C VAL A 408 -25.09 -32.60 -18.14
N GLY A 409 -25.94 -32.43 -19.15
CA GLY A 409 -26.89 -33.43 -19.61
C GLY A 409 -26.24 -34.59 -20.39
N ILE A 410 -27.06 -35.54 -20.83
CA ILE A 410 -26.60 -36.72 -21.60
C ILE A 410 -26.01 -36.32 -22.96
N ASP A 411 -26.41 -35.17 -23.49
CA ASP A 411 -25.94 -34.62 -24.77
C ASP A 411 -24.70 -33.72 -24.64
N GLU A 412 -24.02 -33.77 -23.48
CA GLU A 412 -22.87 -32.93 -23.14
C GLU A 412 -23.17 -31.41 -23.08
N THR A 413 -24.44 -31.00 -23.11
CA THR A 413 -24.82 -29.60 -22.94
C THR A 413 -25.14 -29.27 -21.48
N PRO A 414 -24.62 -28.16 -20.93
CA PRO A 414 -24.98 -27.72 -19.58
C PRO A 414 -26.47 -27.35 -19.50
N ILE A 415 -27.15 -27.83 -18.46
CA ILE A 415 -28.53 -27.43 -18.19
C ILE A 415 -28.58 -25.93 -17.91
N THR A 416 -29.53 -25.22 -18.52
CA THR A 416 -29.76 -23.81 -18.21
C THR A 416 -30.38 -23.67 -16.83
N VAL A 417 -29.81 -22.80 -15.99
CA VAL A 417 -30.29 -22.54 -14.62
C VAL A 417 -30.75 -21.09 -14.48
N PRO A 418 -31.74 -20.80 -13.61
CA PRO A 418 -32.34 -19.47 -13.50
C PRO A 418 -31.52 -18.52 -12.60
N PHE A 419 -30.20 -18.56 -12.71
CA PHE A 419 -29.27 -17.80 -11.88
C PHE A 419 -28.13 -17.20 -12.70
N ILE A 420 -27.66 -16.02 -12.28
CA ILE A 420 -26.47 -15.36 -12.84
C ILE A 420 -25.72 -14.66 -11.71
N ILE A 421 -24.43 -14.43 -11.89
CA ILE A 421 -23.65 -13.56 -11.00
C ILE A 421 -23.57 -12.16 -11.62
N SER A 422 -24.01 -11.16 -10.87
CA SER A 422 -23.88 -9.75 -11.20
C SER A 422 -22.94 -9.09 -10.19
N ASN A 423 -21.80 -8.60 -10.66
CA ASN A 423 -20.66 -8.21 -9.83
C ASN A 423 -20.16 -9.39 -8.97
N ASP A 424 -20.53 -9.40 -7.69
CA ASP A 424 -20.18 -10.42 -6.69
C ASP A 424 -21.42 -11.13 -6.11
N SER A 425 -22.59 -10.94 -6.72
CA SER A 425 -23.87 -11.36 -6.16
C SER A 425 -24.58 -12.34 -7.09
N LEU A 426 -24.89 -13.52 -6.56
CA LEU A 426 -25.76 -14.50 -7.21
C LEU A 426 -27.21 -13.98 -7.15
N VAL A 427 -27.85 -13.83 -8.31
CA VAL A 427 -29.22 -13.34 -8.44
C VAL A 427 -30.04 -14.25 -9.35
N THR A 428 -31.36 -14.25 -9.16
CA THR A 428 -32.27 -14.98 -10.05
C THR A 428 -32.42 -14.29 -11.41
N THR A 429 -32.62 -15.03 -12.49
CA THR A 429 -32.91 -14.47 -13.83
C THR A 429 -34.40 -14.47 -14.17
N GLN A 430 -35.21 -15.15 -13.35
CA GLN A 430 -36.66 -15.26 -13.52
C GLN A 430 -37.35 -15.53 -12.18
N GLU A 431 -38.67 -15.55 -12.20
CA GLU A 431 -39.49 -16.03 -11.09
C GLU A 431 -39.32 -17.56 -10.93
N LEU A 432 -39.15 -18.01 -9.69
CA LEU A 432 -39.02 -19.43 -9.34
C LEU A 432 -40.33 -19.98 -8.76
N ASN A 433 -40.64 -21.24 -9.04
CA ASN A 433 -41.80 -21.95 -8.53
C ASN A 433 -41.36 -23.24 -7.84
N ARG A 434 -41.54 -23.30 -6.51
CA ARG A 434 -41.07 -24.44 -5.71
C ARG A 434 -41.77 -25.74 -6.08
N ASN A 435 -43.05 -25.68 -6.48
CA ASN A 435 -43.82 -26.88 -6.85
C ASN A 435 -43.37 -27.48 -8.19
N VAL A 436 -42.64 -26.70 -9.01
CA VAL A 436 -42.04 -27.18 -10.26
C VAL A 436 -40.62 -27.69 -9.99
N MET A 437 -39.77 -26.86 -9.37
CA MET A 437 -38.40 -27.20 -9.04
C MET A 437 -38.06 -26.67 -7.63
N PRO A 438 -38.07 -27.53 -6.60
CA PRO A 438 -37.85 -27.10 -5.22
C PRO A 438 -36.37 -26.87 -4.88
N GLU A 439 -35.46 -27.35 -5.71
CA GLU A 439 -34.02 -27.21 -5.52
C GLU A 439 -33.33 -27.16 -6.88
N TRP A 440 -32.33 -26.30 -7.01
CA TRP A 440 -31.52 -26.18 -8.21
C TRP A 440 -30.08 -26.54 -7.88
N GLU A 441 -29.52 -27.51 -8.59
CA GLU A 441 -28.08 -27.68 -8.63
C GLU A 441 -27.50 -26.65 -9.62
N ILE A 442 -26.57 -25.83 -9.14
CA ILE A 442 -25.79 -24.89 -9.94
C ILE A 442 -24.32 -25.20 -9.79
N ILE A 443 -23.57 -25.06 -10.87
CA ILE A 443 -22.12 -25.11 -10.92
C ILE A 443 -21.66 -23.68 -11.18
N ILE A 444 -20.90 -23.12 -10.25
CA ILE A 444 -20.26 -21.83 -10.41
C ILE A 444 -18.81 -22.09 -10.81
N LYS A 445 -18.40 -21.55 -11.95
CA LYS A 445 -17.01 -21.49 -12.37
C LYS A 445 -16.46 -20.11 -12.07
N ALA A 446 -15.42 -20.02 -11.25
CA ALA A 446 -14.63 -18.81 -11.07
C ALA A 446 -13.33 -18.94 -11.87
N THR A 447 -13.04 -17.95 -12.72
CA THR A 447 -11.83 -17.93 -13.55
C THR A 447 -11.04 -16.66 -13.26
N ASP A 448 -9.77 -16.79 -12.87
CA ASP A 448 -8.86 -15.67 -12.66
C ASP A 448 -8.48 -14.98 -13.98
N ILE A 449 -7.76 -13.85 -13.88
CA ILE A 449 -7.33 -13.08 -15.04
C ILE A 449 -6.32 -13.84 -15.93
N SER A 450 -5.64 -14.84 -15.38
CA SER A 450 -4.68 -15.70 -16.08
C SER A 450 -5.34 -16.92 -16.75
N GLY A 451 -6.65 -17.12 -16.56
CA GLY A 451 -7.42 -18.23 -17.11
C GLY A 451 -7.42 -19.50 -16.26
N LEU A 452 -6.81 -19.53 -15.07
CA LEU A 452 -6.98 -20.65 -14.16
C LEU A 452 -8.35 -20.57 -13.50
N SER A 453 -8.94 -21.72 -13.18
CA SER A 453 -10.32 -21.76 -12.70
C SER A 453 -10.59 -22.89 -11.75
N ILE A 454 -11.62 -22.68 -10.93
CA ILE A 454 -12.27 -23.69 -10.11
C ILE A 454 -13.75 -23.75 -10.44
N GLU A 455 -14.33 -24.94 -10.37
CA GLU A 455 -15.77 -25.15 -10.43
C GLU A 455 -16.24 -25.76 -9.12
N LYS A 456 -17.35 -25.24 -8.57
CA LYS A 456 -17.97 -25.79 -7.37
C LYS A 456 -19.48 -25.88 -7.55
N SER A 457 -20.04 -27.02 -7.17
CA SER A 457 -21.48 -27.27 -7.19
C SER A 457 -22.14 -26.78 -5.90
N PHE A 458 -23.31 -26.15 -6.04
CA PHE A 458 -24.15 -25.67 -4.96
C PHE A 458 -25.60 -26.07 -5.21
N PHE A 459 -26.31 -26.41 -4.13
CA PHE A 459 -27.74 -26.65 -4.16
C PHE A 459 -28.48 -25.43 -3.62
N ILE A 460 -29.29 -24.79 -4.46
CA ILE A 460 -30.11 -23.64 -4.08
C ILE A 460 -31.54 -24.11 -3.83
N SER A 461 -31.94 -24.14 -2.56
CA SER A 461 -33.29 -24.54 -2.18
C SER A 461 -34.28 -23.39 -2.38
N VAL A 462 -35.35 -23.67 -3.14
CA VAL A 462 -36.47 -22.76 -3.33
C VAL A 462 -37.45 -22.96 -2.18
N LEU A 463 -37.55 -21.96 -1.31
CA LEU A 463 -38.46 -21.98 -0.18
C LEU A 463 -39.83 -21.45 -0.60
N SER A 464 -40.89 -22.03 -0.03
CA SER A 464 -42.21 -21.43 -0.14
C SER A 464 -42.15 -20.04 0.44
N GLN A 465 -42.77 -19.06 -0.25
CA GLN A 465 -42.99 -17.80 0.43
C GLN A 465 -43.79 -18.11 1.69
N PRO A 466 -43.36 -17.62 2.87
CA PRO A 466 -44.17 -17.75 4.06
C PRO A 466 -45.56 -17.23 3.70
N PRO A 467 -46.64 -17.93 4.12
CA PRO A 467 -47.99 -17.41 3.93
C PRO A 467 -47.96 -15.96 4.40
N ASN A 468 -48.52 -15.06 3.59
CA ASN A 468 -48.65 -13.64 3.92
C ASN A 468 -49.27 -13.54 5.32
N THR A 469 -48.40 -13.51 6.32
CA THR A 469 -48.66 -13.20 7.73
C THR A 469 -48.28 -11.75 7.98
N SER A 470 -47.97 -11.01 6.92
CA SER A 470 -48.67 -9.76 6.75
C SER A 470 -50.17 -10.09 6.83
N VAL A 471 -50.77 -9.80 7.99
CA VAL A 471 -52.03 -9.06 8.01
C VAL A 471 -52.06 -8.23 6.72
N GLU A 472 -53.12 -8.29 5.92
CA GLU A 472 -53.35 -7.27 4.90
C GLU A 472 -53.24 -5.90 5.57
N THR A 473 -52.03 -5.38 5.64
CA THR A 473 -51.76 -3.99 5.85
C THR A 473 -51.96 -3.47 4.45
N ASP A 474 -53.07 -2.80 4.26
CA ASP A 474 -53.36 -1.84 3.19
C ASP A 474 -52.15 -1.48 2.34
N GLY A 475 -52.37 -1.25 1.04
CA GLY A 475 -51.35 -0.86 0.06
C GLY A 475 -50.30 0.17 0.54
N PHE A 476 -50.61 0.95 1.59
CA PHE A 476 -49.66 1.66 2.44
C PHE A 476 -48.33 0.94 2.74
N ALA A 477 -48.30 -0.33 3.14
CA ALA A 477 -47.04 -1.00 3.47
C ALA A 477 -46.10 -1.18 2.26
N GLY A 478 -46.66 -1.33 1.06
CA GLY A 478 -45.92 -1.34 -0.21
C GLY A 478 -45.45 0.06 -0.63
N LYS A 479 -46.02 1.12 -0.05
CA LYS A 479 -45.64 2.51 -0.28
C LYS A 479 -44.57 3.03 0.68
N VAL A 480 -44.18 2.25 1.69
CA VAL A 480 -43.13 2.65 2.64
C VAL A 480 -41.80 1.97 2.27
N SER A 481 -40.72 2.74 2.15
CA SER A 481 -39.35 2.24 1.96
C SER A 481 -38.47 2.74 3.11
N ALA A 482 -37.55 1.90 3.58
CA ALA A 482 -36.62 2.26 4.64
C ALA A 482 -35.25 1.59 4.42
N TYR A 483 -34.18 2.38 4.35
CA TYR A 483 -32.82 1.90 4.10
C TYR A 483 -31.77 2.82 4.75
N LEU A 484 -30.58 2.28 4.99
CA LEU A 484 -29.48 3.06 5.56
C LEU A 484 -28.67 3.74 4.46
N GLN A 485 -28.32 5.01 4.68
CA GLN A 485 -27.39 5.78 3.85
C GLN A 485 -26.52 6.66 4.74
N HIS A 486 -25.19 6.49 4.67
CA HIS A 486 -24.21 7.24 5.50
C HIS A 486 -24.52 7.24 7.01
N GLY A 487 -24.98 6.11 7.57
CA GLY A 487 -25.30 5.98 9.01
C GLY A 487 -26.65 6.58 9.42
N LEU A 488 -27.43 7.11 8.48
CA LEU A 488 -28.78 7.61 8.71
C LEU A 488 -29.81 6.64 8.11
N LEU A 489 -30.91 6.42 8.83
CA LEU A 489 -32.05 5.68 8.30
C LEU A 489 -32.89 6.63 7.46
N ILE A 490 -32.92 6.39 6.16
CA ILE A 490 -33.79 7.07 5.22
C ILE A 490 -35.14 6.37 5.20
N VAL A 491 -36.22 7.13 5.30
CA VAL A 491 -37.59 6.64 5.19
C VAL A 491 -38.33 7.42 4.12
N GLU A 492 -38.95 6.69 3.20
CA GLU A 492 -39.77 7.21 2.12
C GLU A 492 -41.20 6.66 2.23
N ILE A 493 -42.20 7.51 1.97
CA ILE A 493 -43.61 7.13 1.92
C ILE A 493 -44.22 7.67 0.63
N ASP A 494 -44.34 6.79 -0.37
CA ASP A 494 -44.87 7.05 -1.72
C ASP A 494 -46.40 6.97 -1.74
N ASN A 495 -47.05 7.97 -1.14
CA ASN A 495 -48.50 8.15 -1.28
C ASN A 495 -48.85 9.64 -1.36
N SER A 496 -50.06 9.94 -1.83
CA SER A 496 -50.59 11.30 -1.88
C SER A 496 -51.43 11.69 -0.65
N THR A 497 -51.44 10.84 0.38
CA THR A 497 -52.25 11.05 1.59
C THR A 497 -51.51 12.01 2.54
N PRO A 498 -52.10 13.16 2.91
CA PRO A 498 -51.56 14.03 3.94
C PRO A 498 -51.91 13.52 5.34
N GLY A 499 -51.14 13.92 6.35
CA GLY A 499 -51.43 13.60 7.74
C GLY A 499 -50.18 13.34 8.58
N MET A 500 -50.41 12.96 9.82
CA MET A 500 -49.33 12.64 10.75
C MET A 500 -48.76 11.25 10.46
N VAL A 501 -47.44 11.18 10.32
CA VAL A 501 -46.66 9.95 10.19
C VAL A 501 -45.95 9.70 11.52
N ASN A 502 -46.30 8.61 12.19
CA ASN A 502 -45.64 8.15 13.41
C ASN A 502 -44.71 7.00 13.07
N MET A 503 -43.49 7.03 13.59
CA MET A 503 -42.51 5.97 13.41
C MET A 503 -41.93 5.51 14.73
N GLU A 504 -41.70 4.21 14.86
CA GLU A 504 -41.12 3.60 16.04
C GLU A 504 -40.03 2.62 15.65
N MET A 505 -38.85 2.76 16.26
CA MET A 505 -37.79 1.75 16.17
C MET A 505 -37.95 0.77 17.32
N ILE A 506 -37.95 -0.52 16.99
CA ILE A 506 -38.26 -1.63 17.90
C ILE A 506 -37.14 -2.67 17.80
N ASP A 507 -36.64 -3.17 18.93
CA ASP A 507 -35.75 -4.34 18.91
C ASP A 507 -36.51 -5.65 18.64
N ILE A 508 -35.76 -6.73 18.43
CA ILE A 508 -36.33 -8.06 18.16
C ILE A 508 -37.14 -8.64 19.33
N SER A 509 -36.98 -8.10 20.55
CA SER A 509 -37.79 -8.49 21.71
C SER A 509 -39.15 -7.78 21.74
N GLY A 510 -39.37 -6.81 20.85
CA GLY A 510 -40.57 -5.99 20.80
C GLY A 510 -40.48 -4.71 21.62
N LYS A 511 -39.32 -4.38 22.20
CA LYS A 511 -39.14 -3.15 22.98
C LYS A 511 -38.91 -1.97 22.05
N ILE A 512 -39.69 -0.90 22.25
CA ILE A 512 -39.57 0.36 21.52
C ILE A 512 -38.34 1.12 22.04
N LEU A 513 -37.43 1.47 21.13
CA LEU A 513 -36.17 2.15 21.40
C LEU A 513 -36.22 3.65 21.09
N LYS A 514 -36.88 4.03 20.00
CA LYS A 514 -37.04 5.43 19.57
C LYS A 514 -38.41 5.66 18.93
N ARG A 515 -38.90 6.89 18.99
CA ARG A 515 -40.14 7.35 18.36
C ARG A 515 -39.87 8.61 17.55
N PHE A 516 -40.53 8.75 16.41
CA PHE A 516 -40.49 9.93 15.55
C PHE A 516 -41.90 10.27 15.08
N ALA A 517 -42.18 11.55 14.87
CA ALA A 517 -43.47 12.01 14.37
C ALA A 517 -43.24 13.17 13.38
N PHE A 518 -43.90 13.10 12.22
CA PHE A 518 -43.77 14.07 11.15
C PHE A 518 -45.13 14.43 10.55
N ASN A 519 -45.29 15.67 10.10
CA ASN A 519 -46.44 16.06 9.30
C ASN A 519 -46.11 15.92 7.81
N LYS A 520 -46.83 15.06 7.11
CA LYS A 520 -46.70 14.81 5.68
C LYS A 520 -47.78 15.55 4.89
N GLY A 521 -47.39 16.20 3.80
CA GLY A 521 -48.30 16.77 2.80
C GLY A 521 -48.78 15.76 1.74
N THR A 522 -49.29 16.24 0.61
CA THR A 522 -49.79 15.39 -0.48
C THR A 522 -48.70 14.86 -1.41
N GLU A 523 -47.45 15.27 -1.22
CA GLU A 523 -46.29 14.76 -1.98
C GLU A 523 -45.69 13.52 -1.30
N THR A 524 -44.85 12.78 -2.03
CA THR A 524 -44.04 11.69 -1.46
C THR A 524 -43.19 12.23 -0.33
N PHE A 525 -43.27 11.58 0.83
CA PHE A 525 -42.58 12.04 2.02
C PHE A 525 -41.22 11.37 2.15
N TYR A 526 -40.19 12.19 2.39
CA TYR A 526 -38.83 11.74 2.64
C TYR A 526 -38.32 12.33 3.95
N THR A 527 -37.69 11.49 4.77
CA THR A 527 -37.00 11.94 5.98
C THR A 527 -35.79 11.06 6.27
N SER A 528 -34.83 11.61 7.01
CA SER A 528 -33.70 10.87 7.56
C SER A 528 -33.73 10.96 9.09
N VAL A 529 -33.51 9.82 9.75
CA VAL A 529 -33.45 9.74 11.22
C VAL A 529 -32.13 9.16 11.68
N SER A 530 -31.54 9.77 12.71
CA SER A 530 -30.27 9.31 13.28
C SER A 530 -30.47 8.04 14.12
N LEU A 531 -29.71 7.00 13.79
CA LEU A 531 -29.67 5.75 14.57
C LEU A 531 -28.57 5.76 15.64
N SER A 532 -27.96 6.91 15.93
CA SER A 532 -26.95 7.07 16.98
C SER A 532 -27.40 6.46 18.32
N GLY A 533 -26.51 5.69 18.95
CA GLY A 533 -26.75 5.00 20.22
C GLY A 533 -27.41 3.62 20.11
N LEU A 534 -27.78 3.16 18.91
CA LEU A 534 -28.15 1.76 18.67
C LEU A 534 -26.90 0.91 18.45
N LYS A 535 -26.87 -0.30 19.03
CA LYS A 535 -25.82 -1.29 18.75
C LYS A 535 -26.03 -1.91 17.37
N GLN A 536 -24.98 -2.47 16.78
CA GLN A 536 -25.10 -3.28 15.57
C GLN A 536 -26.09 -4.43 15.79
N GLY A 537 -26.96 -4.66 14.80
CA GLY A 537 -28.00 -5.69 14.89
C GLY A 537 -29.23 -5.43 14.04
N LEU A 538 -30.18 -6.36 14.13
CA LEU A 538 -31.47 -6.30 13.43
C LEU A 538 -32.52 -5.59 14.28
N TYR A 539 -33.24 -4.65 13.66
CA TYR A 539 -34.34 -3.89 14.24
C TYR A 539 -35.56 -3.89 13.32
N LEU A 540 -36.71 -3.51 13.87
CA LEU A 540 -37.95 -3.26 13.15
C LEU A 540 -38.30 -1.78 13.21
N LEU A 541 -38.59 -1.18 12.06
CA LEU A 541 -39.21 0.13 11.95
C LEU A 541 -40.71 -0.06 11.74
N ARG A 542 -41.54 0.39 12.67
CA ARG A 542 -42.99 0.48 12.52
C ARG A 542 -43.36 1.89 12.09
N VAL A 543 -44.08 2.03 10.99
CA VAL A 543 -44.57 3.31 10.44
C VAL A 543 -46.09 3.30 10.45
N GLU A 544 -46.71 4.37 10.91
CA GLU A 544 -48.17 4.53 10.97
C GLU A 544 -48.60 5.89 10.39
N GLN A 545 -49.58 5.90 9.49
CA GLN A 545 -50.18 7.10 8.95
C GLN A 545 -51.70 6.94 8.87
N ASN A 546 -52.45 7.80 9.54
CA ASN A 546 -53.93 7.79 9.53
C ASN A 546 -54.56 6.41 9.82
N GLY A 547 -53.93 5.62 10.72
CA GLY A 547 -54.37 4.27 11.09
C GLY A 547 -53.80 3.14 10.23
N TYR A 548 -53.22 3.44 9.06
CA TYR A 548 -52.49 2.47 8.24
C TYR A 548 -51.11 2.21 8.80
N LYS A 549 -50.67 0.95 8.81
CA LYS A 549 -49.40 0.53 9.43
C LYS A 549 -48.50 -0.19 8.44
N ALA A 550 -47.19 0.02 8.54
CA ALA A 550 -46.16 -0.69 7.81
C ALA A 550 -45.03 -1.09 8.76
N ILE A 551 -44.42 -2.25 8.52
CA ILE A 551 -43.23 -2.69 9.26
C ILE A 551 -42.10 -2.95 8.26
N LYS A 552 -40.91 -2.40 8.54
CA LYS A 552 -39.69 -2.60 7.73
C LYS A 552 -38.56 -3.13 8.60
N LYS A 553 -37.75 -4.02 8.03
CA LYS A 553 -36.53 -4.51 8.69
C LYS A 553 -35.42 -3.48 8.48
N VAL A 554 -34.66 -3.20 9.53
CA VAL A 554 -33.52 -2.28 9.50
C VAL A 554 -32.32 -2.99 10.12
N MET A 555 -31.28 -3.21 9.33
CA MET A 555 -30.02 -3.80 9.80
C MET A 555 -29.02 -2.67 10.05
N VAL A 556 -28.63 -2.48 11.31
CA VAL A 556 -27.60 -1.50 11.69
C VAL A 556 -26.25 -2.23 11.68
N TRP A 557 -25.37 -1.82 10.76
CA TRP A 557 -24.02 -2.33 10.58
C TRP A 557 -22.98 -1.43 11.25
#